data_AF-A0A345IJL8-F1
#
_entry.id   AF-A0A345IJL8-F1
#
_cell.length_a   1.000
_cell.length_b   1.000
_cell.length_c   1.000
_cell.angle_alpha   90.00
_cell.angle_beta   90.00
_cell.angle_gamma   90.00
#
_symmetry.space_group_name_H-M   'P 1'
#
loop_
_entity.id
_entity.type
_entity.pdbx_description
1 polymer ?
#
loop_
_entity_poly.entity_id
_entity_poly.type
_entity_poly.pdbx_seq_one_letter_code
_entity_poly.pdbx_strand_id
1 'polypeptide(L)'
;MKRDEWQEGMENEAASVTDARWARETRLAVFWGTFRLVAFGFALAGILSVLTDPPGSEWGTVHGIPIGCGLVLGWRGKSPLAVAMSCALFVPAAWLTVLLMQWLTPGHAPSQPPLNDWLGLTMPALGFTATHLGALLRRWRDIL
;
A
#
# COMPACT_ATOMS: atom_id res chain seq x y z
N MET A 1 -14.75 9.09 -18.69
CA MET A 1 -14.01 9.82 -17.65
C MET A 1 -12.93 8.89 -17.10
N LYS A 2 -11.66 9.29 -17.19
CA LYS A 2 -10.54 8.51 -16.61
C LYS A 2 -10.55 8.71 -15.09
N ARG A 3 -10.03 7.72 -14.35
CA ARG A 3 -10.02 7.75 -12.87
C ARG A 3 -9.26 8.96 -12.31
N ASP A 4 -8.20 9.38 -12.99
CA ASP A 4 -7.41 10.54 -12.57
C ASP A 4 -8.18 11.86 -12.78
N GLU A 5 -8.93 11.98 -13.88
CA GLU A 5 -9.84 13.13 -14.13
C GLU A 5 -10.95 13.20 -13.07
N TRP A 6 -11.41 12.05 -12.58
CA TRP A 6 -12.39 11.99 -11.49
C TRP A 6 -11.79 12.45 -10.15
N GLN A 7 -10.57 12.03 -9.80
CA GLN A 7 -9.93 12.50 -8.58
C GLN A 7 -9.69 14.02 -8.62
N GLU A 8 -9.18 14.53 -9.72
CA GLU A 8 -8.93 15.96 -9.90
C GLU A 8 -10.23 16.78 -9.83
N GLY A 9 -11.31 16.30 -10.46
CA GLY A 9 -12.63 16.93 -10.35
C GLY A 9 -13.15 16.98 -8.91
N MET A 10 -13.00 15.89 -8.16
CA MET A 10 -13.44 15.83 -6.76
C MET A 10 -12.60 16.72 -5.84
N GLU A 11 -11.30 16.84 -6.09
CA GLU A 11 -10.43 17.76 -5.33
C GLU A 11 -10.77 19.23 -5.62
N ASN A 12 -11.04 19.57 -6.87
CA ASN A 12 -11.48 20.91 -7.28
C ASN A 12 -12.87 21.26 -6.73
N GLU A 13 -13.78 20.30 -6.69
CA GLU A 13 -15.09 20.47 -6.05
C GLU A 13 -14.94 20.71 -4.53
N ALA A 14 -14.13 19.90 -3.86
CA ALA A 14 -13.86 20.08 -2.43
C ALA A 14 -13.13 21.40 -2.10
N ALA A 15 -12.44 22.02 -3.06
CA ALA A 15 -11.78 23.31 -2.89
C ALA A 15 -12.71 24.51 -3.15
N SER A 16 -13.75 24.33 -3.97
CA SER A 16 -14.65 25.42 -4.37
C SER A 16 -15.93 25.54 -3.53
N VAL A 17 -16.30 24.48 -2.79
CA VAL A 17 -17.50 24.47 -1.93
C VAL A 17 -17.24 25.16 -0.59
N THR A 18 -18.13 26.06 -0.19
CA THR A 18 -18.08 26.80 1.08
C THR A 18 -18.42 25.94 2.29
N ASP A 19 -19.17 24.85 2.10
CA ASP A 19 -19.50 23.89 3.15
C ASP A 19 -18.28 23.03 3.51
N ALA A 20 -17.69 23.31 4.67
CA ALA A 20 -16.54 22.59 5.20
C ALA A 20 -16.82 21.11 5.46
N ARG A 21 -18.07 20.72 5.76
CA ARG A 21 -18.44 19.32 5.96
C ARG A 21 -18.42 18.57 4.63
N TRP A 22 -19.05 19.15 3.60
CA TRP A 22 -19.04 18.57 2.25
C TRP A 22 -17.61 18.40 1.74
N ALA A 23 -16.79 19.45 1.81
CA ALA A 23 -15.38 19.40 1.39
C ALA A 23 -14.58 18.27 2.08
N ARG A 24 -14.83 18.04 3.38
CA ARG A 24 -14.20 16.95 4.13
C ARG A 24 -14.67 15.57 3.65
N GLU A 25 -15.97 15.38 3.48
CA GLU A 25 -16.56 14.11 3.02
C GLU A 25 -16.07 13.75 1.61
N THR A 26 -16.00 14.74 0.71
CA THR A 26 -15.46 14.60 -0.65
C THR A 26 -13.99 14.16 -0.65
N ARG A 27 -13.13 14.79 0.16
CA ARG A 27 -11.73 14.39 0.30
C ARG A 27 -11.56 12.99 0.90
N LEU A 28 -12.42 12.62 1.86
CA LEU A 28 -12.43 11.27 2.42
C LEU A 28 -12.85 10.23 1.38
N ALA A 29 -13.84 10.53 0.53
CA ALA A 29 -14.25 9.63 -0.54
C ALA A 29 -13.11 9.36 -1.54
N VAL A 30 -12.38 10.42 -1.94
CA VAL A 30 -11.18 10.29 -2.80
C VAL A 30 -10.09 9.47 -2.12
N PHE A 31 -9.86 9.72 -0.83
CA PHE A 31 -8.90 8.95 -0.03
C PHE A 31 -9.25 7.46 0.01
N TRP A 32 -10.49 7.11 0.37
CA TRP A 32 -10.95 5.72 0.46
C TRP A 32 -10.92 5.01 -0.89
N GLY A 33 -11.27 5.72 -1.97
CA GLY A 33 -11.19 5.19 -3.33
C GLY A 33 -9.75 4.84 -3.73
N THR A 34 -8.78 5.64 -3.34
CA THR A 34 -7.35 5.36 -3.58
C THR A 34 -6.85 4.23 -2.69
N PHE A 35 -7.17 4.31 -1.40
CA PHE A 35 -6.78 3.33 -0.39
C PHE A 35 -7.22 1.91 -0.77
N ARG A 36 -8.49 1.69 -1.16
CA ARG A 36 -9.00 0.34 -1.45
C ARG A 36 -8.19 -0.42 -2.51
N LEU A 37 -7.81 0.26 -3.59
CA LEU A 37 -7.08 -0.38 -4.69
C LEU A 37 -5.63 -0.68 -4.31
N VAL A 38 -4.98 0.24 -3.59
CA VAL A 38 -3.61 0.06 -3.12
C VAL A 38 -3.55 -1.01 -2.01
N ALA A 39 -4.53 -1.00 -1.11
CA ALA A 39 -4.74 -1.99 -0.06
C ALA A 39 -4.86 -3.40 -0.63
N PHE A 40 -5.68 -3.58 -1.67
CA PHE A 40 -5.80 -4.88 -2.34
C PHE A 40 -4.47 -5.36 -2.90
N GLY A 41 -3.69 -4.47 -3.55
CA GLY A 41 -2.38 -4.81 -4.09
C GLY A 41 -1.39 -5.28 -3.01
N PHE A 42 -1.31 -4.58 -1.88
CA PHE A 42 -0.43 -4.97 -0.78
C PHE A 42 -0.89 -6.23 -0.06
N ALA A 43 -2.19 -6.43 0.11
CA ALA A 43 -2.72 -7.67 0.64
C ALA A 43 -2.39 -8.86 -0.27
N LEU A 44 -2.58 -8.71 -1.59
CA LEU A 44 -2.24 -9.75 -2.57
C LEU A 44 -0.73 -10.05 -2.57
N ALA A 45 0.11 -9.03 -2.46
CA ALA A 45 1.56 -9.21 -2.35
C ALA A 45 1.93 -10.03 -1.11
N GLY A 46 1.30 -9.77 0.05
CA GLY A 46 1.52 -10.54 1.27
C GLY A 46 1.14 -12.02 1.12
N ILE A 47 0.02 -12.29 0.43
CA ILE A 47 -0.40 -13.66 0.11
C ILE A 47 0.64 -14.34 -0.80
N LEU A 48 1.03 -13.68 -1.89
CA LEU A 48 1.96 -14.25 -2.87
C LEU A 48 3.33 -14.53 -2.27
N SER A 49 3.87 -13.63 -1.43
CA SER A 49 5.14 -13.85 -0.74
C SER A 49 5.14 -15.15 0.07
N VAL A 50 4.04 -15.46 0.77
CA VAL A 50 3.94 -16.72 1.52
C VAL A 50 3.90 -17.95 0.60
N LEU A 51 3.29 -17.82 -0.58
CA LEU A 51 3.14 -18.93 -1.53
C LEU A 51 4.38 -19.19 -2.38
N THR A 52 5.21 -18.16 -2.61
CA THR A 52 6.36 -18.26 -3.53
C THR A 52 7.70 -18.38 -2.82
N ASP A 53 7.84 -17.86 -1.60
CA ASP A 53 9.14 -17.82 -0.94
C ASP A 53 9.38 -19.10 -0.11
N PRO A 54 10.53 -19.78 -0.32
CA PRO A 54 10.87 -20.94 0.47
C PRO A 54 11.14 -20.55 1.93
N PRO A 55 10.84 -21.44 2.90
CA PRO A 55 11.11 -21.18 4.32
C PRO A 55 12.59 -20.86 4.53
N GLY A 56 12.89 -19.71 5.14
CA GLY A 56 14.26 -19.30 5.47
C GLY A 56 15.03 -18.55 4.38
N SER A 57 14.40 -18.17 3.26
CA SER A 57 15.00 -17.22 2.30
C SER A 57 15.18 -15.83 2.91
N GLU A 58 16.17 -15.04 2.46
CA GLU A 58 16.40 -13.68 2.95
C GLU A 58 15.47 -12.65 2.26
N TRP A 59 14.74 -11.88 3.07
CA TRP A 59 13.54 -11.11 2.70
C TRP A 59 13.82 -9.76 2.02
N GLY A 60 14.95 -9.62 1.32
CA GLY A 60 15.26 -8.42 0.54
C GLY A 60 14.16 -8.09 -0.48
N THR A 61 13.60 -9.11 -1.11
CA THR A 61 12.51 -9.01 -2.09
C THR A 61 11.23 -8.44 -1.47
N VAL A 62 10.92 -8.82 -0.23
CA VAL A 62 9.69 -8.40 0.46
C VAL A 62 9.73 -6.94 0.88
N HIS A 63 10.90 -6.42 1.27
CA HIS A 63 11.06 -4.97 1.48
C HIS A 63 11.09 -4.21 0.15
N GLY A 64 11.52 -4.85 -0.94
CA GLY A 64 11.48 -4.29 -2.29
C GLY A 64 10.07 -3.94 -2.78
N ILE A 65 9.05 -4.70 -2.38
CA ILE A 65 7.65 -4.47 -2.78
C ILE A 65 7.11 -3.10 -2.30
N PRO A 66 7.07 -2.78 -0.99
CA PRO A 66 6.60 -1.47 -0.51
C PRO A 66 7.50 -0.32 -0.98
N ILE A 67 8.79 -0.54 -1.17
CA ILE A 67 9.70 0.49 -1.70
C ILE A 67 9.36 0.79 -3.16
N GLY A 68 9.31 -0.23 -4.03
CA GLY A 68 9.02 -0.08 -5.45
C GLY A 68 7.61 0.45 -5.70
N CYS A 69 6.60 -0.16 -5.06
CA CYS A 69 5.23 0.31 -5.14
C CYS A 69 5.08 1.73 -4.59
N GLY A 70 5.69 2.04 -3.44
CA GLY A 70 5.68 3.38 -2.86
C GLY A 70 6.26 4.42 -3.82
N LEU A 71 7.44 4.16 -4.39
CA LEU A 71 8.08 5.04 -5.38
C LEU A 71 7.17 5.30 -6.59
N VAL A 72 6.62 4.25 -7.20
CA VAL A 72 5.75 4.36 -8.36
C VAL A 72 4.45 5.10 -8.02
N LEU A 73 3.83 4.79 -6.89
CA LEU A 73 2.59 5.43 -6.44
C LEU A 73 2.82 6.90 -6.09
N GLY A 74 3.95 7.24 -5.45
CA GLY A 74 4.37 8.60 -5.19
C GLY A 74 4.60 9.39 -6.47
N TRP A 75 5.29 8.78 -7.44
CA TRP A 75 5.49 9.37 -8.77
C TRP A 75 4.15 9.59 -9.51
N ARG A 76 3.16 8.71 -9.28
CA ARG A 76 1.78 8.86 -9.79
C ARG A 76 0.93 9.83 -8.96
N GLY A 77 1.50 10.48 -7.93
CA GLY A 77 0.81 11.48 -7.10
C GLY A 77 -0.16 10.90 -6.09
N LYS A 78 -0.02 9.62 -5.69
CA LYS A 78 -0.86 9.05 -4.64
C LYS A 78 -0.38 9.49 -3.25
N SER A 79 -1.33 9.59 -2.31
CA SER A 79 -1.06 10.07 -0.96
C SER A 79 -0.13 9.13 -0.17
N PRO A 80 0.98 9.62 0.43
CA PRO A 80 1.87 8.82 1.27
C PRO A 80 1.14 8.14 2.43
N LEU A 81 0.16 8.81 3.04
CA LEU A 81 -0.63 8.25 4.13
C LEU A 81 -1.50 7.08 3.66
N ALA A 82 -2.16 7.22 2.50
CA ALA A 82 -2.98 6.14 1.93
C ALA A 82 -2.12 4.92 1.62
N VAL A 83 -0.93 5.12 1.03
CA VAL A 83 0.00 4.03 0.72
C VAL A 83 0.51 3.37 2.01
N ALA A 84 0.90 4.15 3.02
CA ALA A 84 1.37 3.62 4.30
C ALA A 84 0.31 2.76 5.01
N MET A 85 -0.94 3.25 5.06
CA MET A 85 -2.05 2.48 5.62
C MET A 85 -2.35 1.22 4.81
N SER A 86 -2.22 1.27 3.48
CA SER A 86 -2.41 0.10 2.62
C SER A 86 -1.29 -0.93 2.81
N CYS A 87 -0.04 -0.50 2.95
CA CYS A 87 1.10 -1.37 3.27
C CYS A 87 0.90 -2.13 4.58
N ALA A 88 0.20 -1.54 5.55
CA ALA A 88 -0.09 -2.20 6.82
C ALA A 88 -0.90 -3.50 6.65
N LEU A 89 -1.61 -3.67 5.53
CA LEU A 89 -2.39 -4.89 5.24
C LEU A 89 -1.54 -6.05 4.72
N PHE A 90 -0.29 -5.81 4.36
CA PHE A 90 0.63 -6.85 3.91
C PHE A 90 0.81 -7.95 4.97
N VAL A 91 1.17 -7.54 6.19
CA VAL A 91 1.45 -8.42 7.34
C VAL A 91 0.25 -9.30 7.72
N PRO A 92 -0.95 -8.73 7.99
CA PRO A 92 -2.11 -9.55 8.34
C PRO A 92 -2.54 -10.47 7.19
N ALA A 93 -2.41 -10.05 5.93
CA ALA A 93 -2.72 -10.93 4.79
C ALA A 93 -1.76 -12.13 4.70
N ALA A 94 -0.46 -11.91 4.91
CA ALA A 94 0.53 -12.98 4.97
C ALA A 94 0.26 -13.96 6.13
N TRP A 95 -0.02 -13.44 7.33
CA TRP A 95 -0.39 -14.26 8.48
C TRP A 95 -1.64 -15.10 8.23
N LEU A 96 -2.70 -14.49 7.69
CA LEU A 96 -3.94 -15.20 7.38
C LEU A 96 -3.70 -16.34 6.36
N THR A 97 -2.80 -16.11 5.40
CA THR A 97 -2.41 -17.12 4.42
C THR A 97 -1.71 -18.31 5.07
N VAL A 98 -0.78 -18.06 5.98
CA VAL A 98 -0.11 -19.14 6.74
C VAL A 98 -1.11 -19.92 7.59
N LEU A 99 -2.00 -19.25 8.31
CA LEU A 99 -3.03 -19.92 9.12
C LEU A 99 -3.95 -20.79 8.23
N LEU A 100 -4.33 -20.27 7.06
CA LEU A 100 -5.12 -21.02 6.09
C LEU A 100 -4.36 -22.25 5.57
N MET A 101 -3.07 -22.11 5.24
CA MET A 101 -2.24 -23.23 4.82
C MET A 101 -2.08 -24.27 5.93
N GLN A 102 -1.85 -23.86 7.18
CA GLN A 102 -1.77 -24.77 8.32
C GLN A 102 -3.08 -25.54 8.54
N TRP A 103 -4.22 -24.90 8.30
CA TRP A 103 -5.52 -25.54 8.38
C TRP A 103 -5.76 -26.54 7.24
N LEU A 104 -5.36 -26.20 6.02
CA LEU A 104 -5.59 -27.04 4.84
C LEU A 104 -4.55 -28.18 4.68
N THR A 105 -3.30 -27.94 5.07
CA THR A 105 -2.16 -28.86 4.87
C THR A 105 -1.23 -28.90 6.10
N PRO A 106 -1.67 -29.48 7.23
CA PRO A 106 -0.97 -29.41 8.52
C PRO A 106 0.48 -29.95 8.52
N GLY A 107 0.84 -30.82 7.56
CA GLY A 107 2.17 -31.42 7.45
C GLY A 107 3.15 -30.71 6.51
N HIS A 108 2.70 -29.71 5.75
CA HIS A 108 3.52 -29.03 4.73
C HIS A 108 3.54 -27.50 4.89
N ALA A 109 2.73 -26.97 5.80
CA ALA A 109 2.60 -25.53 6.00
C ALA A 109 3.74 -24.96 6.85
N PRO A 110 4.24 -23.75 6.54
CA PRO A 110 5.20 -23.06 7.39
C PRO A 110 4.60 -22.77 8.77
N SER A 111 5.39 -22.92 9.84
CA SER A 111 4.97 -22.71 11.22
C SER A 111 4.75 -21.23 11.58
N GLN A 112 5.45 -20.36 10.88
CA GLN A 112 5.34 -18.91 10.98
C GLN A 112 5.46 -18.32 9.58
N PRO A 113 4.74 -17.25 9.26
CA PRO A 113 5.14 -16.44 8.13
C PRO A 113 6.54 -15.90 8.45
N PRO A 114 7.41 -15.71 7.45
CA PRO A 114 8.80 -15.39 7.73
C PRO A 114 8.91 -13.88 7.97
N LEU A 115 8.20 -13.41 8.99
CA LEU A 115 8.03 -12.03 9.36
C LEU A 115 8.76 -11.79 10.68
N ASN A 116 9.66 -10.81 10.72
CA ASN A 116 10.18 -10.30 11.98
C ASN A 116 9.10 -9.48 12.74
N ASP A 117 9.28 -9.33 14.05
CA ASP A 117 8.33 -8.60 14.93
C ASP A 117 8.15 -7.12 14.54
N TRP A 118 9.09 -6.56 13.76
CA TRP A 118 9.10 -5.15 13.36
C TRP A 118 8.40 -4.89 12.03
N LEU A 119 7.96 -5.92 11.29
CA LEU A 119 7.35 -5.77 9.96
C LEU A 119 6.03 -5.01 9.97
N GLY A 120 5.28 -5.06 11.08
CA GLY A 120 4.07 -4.27 11.26
C GLY A 120 4.31 -2.76 11.20
N LEU A 121 5.50 -2.29 11.59
CA LEU A 121 5.89 -0.87 11.58
C LEU A 121 6.75 -0.50 10.37
N THR A 122 7.65 -1.39 9.96
CA THR A 122 8.57 -1.11 8.85
C THR A 122 7.84 -1.08 7.50
N MET A 123 6.83 -1.92 7.27
CA MET A 123 6.07 -1.92 6.01
C MET A 123 5.35 -0.58 5.74
N PRO A 124 4.58 -0.02 6.69
CA PRO A 124 4.03 1.33 6.55
C PRO A 124 5.10 2.41 6.41
N ALA A 125 6.18 2.35 7.20
CA ALA A 125 7.25 3.34 7.17
C ALA A 125 7.98 3.37 5.81
N LEU A 126 8.26 2.19 5.24
CA LEU A 126 8.84 2.07 3.90
C LEU A 126 7.90 2.59 2.82
N GLY A 127 6.62 2.19 2.86
CA GLY A 127 5.61 2.69 1.93
C GLY A 127 5.49 4.22 1.98
N PHE A 128 5.45 4.78 3.19
CA PHE A 128 5.40 6.23 3.40
C PHE A 128 6.62 6.94 2.81
N THR A 129 7.82 6.48 3.18
CA THR A 129 9.10 7.11 2.79
C THR A 129 9.33 7.01 1.29
N ALA A 130 9.08 5.84 0.71
CA ALA A 130 9.20 5.62 -0.72
C ALA A 130 8.19 6.44 -1.53
N THR A 131 6.96 6.61 -1.02
CA THR A 131 5.97 7.47 -1.68
C THR A 131 6.39 8.94 -1.66
N HIS A 132 6.96 9.42 -0.56
CA HIS A 132 7.54 10.76 -0.49
C HIS A 132 8.67 10.95 -1.50
N LEU A 133 9.58 9.98 -1.60
CA LEU A 133 10.67 10.02 -2.56
C LEU A 133 10.15 10.03 -4.00
N GLY A 134 9.16 9.20 -4.33
CA GLY A 134 8.53 9.18 -5.65
C GLY A 134 7.85 10.51 -6.00
N ALA A 135 7.16 11.13 -5.04
CA ALA A 135 6.53 12.43 -5.22
C ALA A 135 7.58 13.55 -5.42
N LEU A 136 8.70 13.50 -4.70
CA LEU A 136 9.81 14.42 -4.89
C LEU A 136 10.42 14.27 -6.28
N LEU A 137 10.68 13.04 -6.72
CA LEU A 137 11.20 12.75 -8.05
C LEU A 137 10.28 13.28 -9.17
N ARG A 138 8.95 13.16 -9.01
CA ARG A 138 7.98 13.75 -9.96
C ARG A 138 8.13 15.26 -10.05
N ARG A 139 8.24 15.95 -8.90
CA ARG A 139 8.41 17.41 -8.86
C ARG A 139 9.68 17.87 -9.56
N TRP A 140 10.77 17.13 -9.40
CA TRP A 140 12.04 17.46 -10.06
C TRP A 140 11.94 17.37 -11.58
N ARG A 141 11.24 16.35 -12.10
CA ARG A 141 10.97 16.23 -13.54
C ARG A 141 10.16 17.42 -14.07
N ASP A 142 9.19 17.90 -13.31
CA ASP A 142 8.30 18.97 -13.76
C ASP A 142 8.99 20.37 -13.74
N ILE A 143 10.20 20.47 -13.19
CA ILE A 143 11.04 21.70 -13.14
C ILE A 143 12.08 21.75 -14.28
N LEU A 144 12.42 20.60 -14.87
CA LEU A 144 13.42 20.45 -15.95
C LEU A 144 12.75 20.50 -17.33
#